data_AF-A0A1Y0EKC8-F1
#
_entry.id   AF-A0A1Y0EKC8-F1
#
_cell.length_a   1.000
_cell.length_b   1.000
_cell.length_c   1.000
_cell.angle_alpha   90.00
_cell.angle_beta   90.00
_cell.angle_gamma   90.00
#
_symmetry.space_group_name_H-M   'P 1'
#
loop_
_entity.id
_entity.type
_entity.pdbx_description
1 polymer ?
#
loop_
_entity_poly.entity_id
_entity_poly.type
_entity_poly.pdbx_seq_one_letter_code
_entity_poly.pdbx_strand_id
1 'polypeptide(L)'
;MTDRERRNALAAQAAAAQAAADEAARADALSTLPCPPAQVLDLFDHLDAVLEQGCDHDWRIGQAWAHTQGVDWPRLQAWLQARSVEGDADDDGESGEVDCDCAVWLSVRPRWGEALRQAAGWLPPRFTLFPALDEVFHAPTPLMACVFVPLLSLDVASLGLGAGRVHAVSTLEAGVAEHDWLEPELGVDHVQFDWDGERYRFRGDLRRLKRLQPLPEWHAEAQAFYQGHRVDAAALAGMLAQQPGPWEALQHWAQQPADERLSYMQRLVNHWLTRDAYRLTGRFLQGGAYLQGHASHAREPHGHLLRTPQACALGPGWQKVGSLVGYHYVERGEDQISLYVSREQGRVVQRLGWT
;
A
#
# COMPACT_ATOMS: atom_id res chain seq x y z
N MET A 1 -5.31 24.83 -38.27
CA MET A 1 -4.63 23.92 -37.33
C MET A 1 -3.21 24.43 -37.15
N THR A 2 -2.80 24.75 -35.92
CA THR A 2 -1.46 25.26 -35.59
C THR A 2 -0.44 24.12 -35.55
N ASP A 3 0.86 24.43 -35.69
CA ASP A 3 1.93 23.41 -35.56
C ASP A 3 1.97 22.73 -34.18
N ARG A 4 1.46 23.41 -33.15
CA ARG A 4 1.27 22.83 -31.80
C ARG A 4 0.16 21.78 -31.81
N GLU A 5 -0.98 22.07 -32.43
CA GLU A 5 -2.09 21.12 -32.56
C GLU A 5 -1.69 19.88 -33.35
N ARG A 6 -0.89 20.05 -34.42
CA ARG A 6 -0.36 18.91 -35.21
C ARG A 6 0.58 18.02 -34.39
N ARG A 7 1.50 18.60 -33.62
CA ARG A 7 2.42 17.85 -32.75
C ARG A 7 1.67 17.10 -31.65
N ASN A 8 0.68 17.73 -31.03
CA ASN A 8 -0.16 17.09 -30.02
C ASN A 8 -0.97 15.91 -30.60
N ALA A 9 -1.53 16.08 -31.81
CA ALA A 9 -2.26 15.00 -32.47
C ALA A 9 -1.35 13.80 -32.82
N LEU A 10 -0.14 14.05 -33.31
CA LEU A 10 0.83 12.99 -33.59
C LEU A 10 1.29 12.27 -32.32
N ALA A 11 1.55 13.01 -31.24
CA ALA A 11 1.91 12.42 -29.95
C ALA A 11 0.77 11.55 -29.38
N ALA A 12 -0.48 12.02 -29.46
CA ALA A 12 -1.65 11.24 -29.05
C ALA A 12 -1.83 9.97 -29.89
N GLN A 13 -1.61 10.06 -31.21
CA GLN A 13 -1.67 8.90 -32.10
C GLN A 13 -0.57 7.87 -31.79
N ALA A 14 0.66 8.33 -31.53
CA ALA A 14 1.76 7.46 -31.14
C ALA A 14 1.49 6.78 -29.78
N ALA A 15 0.98 7.52 -28.80
CA ALA A 15 0.60 6.96 -27.50
C ALA A 15 -0.52 5.92 -27.61
N ALA A 16 -1.53 6.16 -28.44
CA ALA A 16 -2.60 5.20 -28.68
C ALA A 16 -2.09 3.93 -29.39
N ALA A 17 -1.19 4.07 -30.36
CA ALA A 17 -0.58 2.93 -31.05
C ALA A 17 0.29 2.10 -30.09
N GLN A 18 1.05 2.74 -29.21
CA GLN A 18 1.84 2.06 -28.18
C GLN A 18 0.93 1.30 -27.22
N ALA A 19 -0.13 1.93 -26.69
CA ALA A 19 -1.07 1.29 -25.79
C ALA A 19 -1.76 0.06 -26.43
N ALA A 20 -2.09 0.13 -27.72
CA ALA A 20 -2.65 -1.01 -28.45
C ALA A 20 -1.62 -2.14 -28.65
N ALA A 21 -0.36 -1.81 -28.91
CA ALA A 21 0.72 -2.79 -28.99
C ALA A 21 0.98 -3.47 -27.64
N ASP A 22 0.99 -2.71 -26.54
CA ASP A 22 1.17 -3.22 -25.19
C ASP A 22 0.03 -4.17 -24.80
N GLU A 23 -1.21 -3.85 -25.17
CA GLU A 23 -2.38 -4.70 -24.92
C GLU A 23 -2.32 -6.00 -25.74
N ALA A 24 -1.89 -5.92 -27.00
CA ALA A 24 -1.70 -7.11 -27.84
C ALA A 24 -0.59 -8.02 -27.29
N ALA A 25 0.53 -7.44 -26.87
CA ALA A 25 1.63 -8.17 -26.24
C ALA A 25 1.20 -8.83 -24.93
N ARG A 26 0.39 -8.14 -24.11
CA ARG A 26 -0.22 -8.72 -22.90
C ARG A 26 -1.16 -9.87 -23.19
N ALA A 27 -2.02 -9.74 -24.20
CA ALA A 27 -2.93 -10.82 -24.60
C ALA A 27 -2.16 -12.06 -25.07
N ASP A 28 -1.12 -11.87 -25.90
CA ASP A 28 -0.24 -12.95 -26.35
C ASP A 28 0.47 -13.63 -25.17
N ALA A 29 1.03 -12.83 -24.25
CA ALA A 29 1.67 -13.34 -23.05
C ALA A 29 0.77 -14.21 -22.19
N LEU A 30 -0.47 -13.77 -21.96
CA LEU A 30 -1.46 -14.52 -21.21
C LEU A 30 -1.89 -15.80 -21.93
N SER A 31 -1.87 -15.81 -23.27
CA SER A 31 -2.19 -17.01 -24.07
C SER A 31 -1.13 -18.11 -23.98
N THR A 32 0.12 -17.73 -23.66
CA THR A 32 1.25 -18.65 -23.52
C THR A 32 1.46 -19.15 -22.09
N LEU A 33 0.60 -18.75 -21.15
CA LEU A 33 0.68 -19.13 -19.75
C LEU A 33 0.55 -20.66 -19.59
N PRO A 34 1.47 -21.34 -18.88
CA PRO A 34 1.45 -22.80 -18.76
C PRO A 34 0.42 -23.33 -17.77
N CYS A 35 -0.23 -22.44 -17.02
CA CYS A 35 -1.30 -22.73 -16.07
C CYS A 35 -2.36 -21.62 -16.13
N PRO A 36 -3.55 -21.79 -15.52
CA PRO A 36 -4.53 -20.72 -15.40
C PRO A 36 -3.97 -19.48 -14.69
N PRO A 37 -4.36 -18.25 -15.07
CA PRO A 37 -3.92 -17.00 -14.41
C PRO A 37 -4.11 -17.00 -12.89
N ALA A 38 -5.18 -17.62 -12.39
CA ALA A 38 -5.43 -17.76 -10.96
C ALA A 38 -4.30 -18.51 -10.22
N GLN A 39 -3.70 -19.53 -10.84
CA GLN A 39 -2.59 -20.27 -10.21
C GLN A 39 -1.32 -19.41 -10.13
N VAL A 40 -1.05 -18.54 -11.10
CA VAL A 40 0.09 -17.62 -11.02
C VAL A 40 -0.12 -16.57 -9.93
N LEU A 41 -1.35 -16.08 -9.77
CA LEU A 41 -1.70 -15.21 -8.63
C LEU A 41 -1.53 -15.94 -7.29
N ASP A 42 -1.92 -17.22 -7.21
CA ASP A 42 -1.71 -18.04 -6.00
C ASP A 42 -0.21 -18.24 -5.69
N LEU A 43 0.65 -18.34 -6.72
CA LEU A 43 2.11 -18.33 -6.53
C LEU A 43 2.57 -16.99 -5.94
N PHE A 44 2.11 -15.87 -6.48
CA PHE A 44 2.45 -14.55 -5.93
C PHE A 44 2.02 -14.43 -4.47
N ASP A 45 0.79 -14.84 -4.13
CA ASP A 45 0.31 -14.84 -2.75
C ASP A 45 1.17 -15.74 -1.84
N HIS A 46 1.63 -16.88 -2.34
CA HIS A 46 2.52 -17.77 -1.61
C HIS A 46 3.91 -17.15 -1.38
N LEU A 47 4.51 -16.56 -2.42
CA LEU A 47 5.79 -15.87 -2.33
C LEU A 47 5.73 -14.73 -1.30
N ASP A 48 4.67 -13.91 -1.30
CA ASP A 48 4.47 -12.85 -0.31
C ASP A 48 4.45 -13.36 1.13
N ALA A 49 3.82 -14.52 1.36
CA ALA A 49 3.69 -15.08 2.69
C ALA A 49 5.01 -15.69 3.19
N VAL A 50 5.78 -16.31 2.30
CA VAL A 50 7.02 -17.01 2.67
C VAL A 50 8.21 -16.06 2.73
N LEU A 51 8.34 -15.12 1.78
CA LEU A 51 9.49 -14.20 1.70
C LEU A 51 9.53 -13.19 2.87
N GLU A 52 8.44 -13.03 3.64
CA GLU A 52 8.44 -12.28 4.92
C GLU A 52 9.47 -12.82 5.93
N GLN A 53 9.88 -14.09 5.79
CA GLN A 53 10.86 -14.74 6.66
C GLN A 53 12.30 -14.61 6.14
N GLY A 54 12.49 -13.91 5.02
CA GLY A 54 13.77 -13.76 4.32
C GLY A 54 13.77 -14.42 2.95
N CYS A 55 14.79 -14.10 2.16
CA CYS A 55 15.01 -14.67 0.85
C CYS A 55 16.39 -15.34 0.77
N ASP A 56 16.46 -16.51 0.14
CA ASP A 56 17.70 -17.25 -0.15
C ASP A 56 18.20 -17.05 -1.59
N HIS A 57 17.55 -16.18 -2.37
CA HIS A 57 17.84 -15.90 -3.78
C HIS A 57 17.84 -17.17 -4.66
N ASP A 58 16.97 -18.13 -4.35
CA ASP A 58 16.76 -19.36 -5.13
C ASP A 58 15.30 -19.43 -5.66
N TRP A 59 15.01 -20.46 -6.45
CA TRP A 59 13.70 -20.84 -6.99
C TRP A 59 12.96 -21.88 -6.14
N ARG A 60 13.49 -22.17 -4.95
CA ARG A 60 13.06 -23.29 -4.10
C ARG A 60 11.62 -23.14 -3.64
N ILE A 61 11.16 -21.92 -3.35
CA ILE A 61 9.81 -21.65 -2.84
C ILE A 61 8.81 -21.85 -3.99
N GLY A 62 9.04 -21.22 -5.14
CA GLY A 62 8.18 -21.35 -6.31
C GLY A 62 8.13 -22.79 -6.84
N GLN A 63 9.26 -23.49 -6.87
CA GLN A 63 9.34 -24.89 -7.28
C GLN A 63 8.54 -25.82 -6.34
N ALA A 64 8.70 -25.65 -5.02
CA ALA A 64 7.97 -26.46 -4.04
C ALA A 64 6.45 -26.21 -4.10
N TRP A 65 6.05 -24.95 -4.28
CA TRP A 65 4.67 -24.58 -4.52
C TRP A 65 4.12 -25.23 -5.79
N ALA A 66 4.84 -25.13 -6.91
CA ALA A 66 4.39 -25.67 -8.20
C ALA A 66 4.22 -27.19 -8.16
N HIS A 67 5.14 -27.90 -7.49
CA HIS A 67 5.02 -29.33 -7.24
C HIS A 67 3.73 -29.66 -6.47
N THR A 68 3.41 -28.89 -5.43
CA THR A 68 2.21 -29.09 -4.60
C THR A 68 0.92 -28.81 -5.39
N GLN A 69 0.95 -27.83 -6.30
CA GLN A 69 -0.19 -27.44 -7.12
C GLN A 69 -0.32 -28.22 -8.44
N GLY A 70 0.60 -29.15 -8.73
CA GLY A 70 0.62 -29.90 -9.99
C GLY A 70 0.91 -29.03 -11.21
N VAL A 71 1.65 -27.94 -11.04
CA VAL A 71 2.03 -27.00 -12.10
C VAL A 71 3.38 -27.39 -12.69
N ASP A 72 3.52 -27.32 -14.02
CA ASP A 72 4.77 -27.56 -14.73
C ASP A 72 5.77 -26.42 -14.44
N TRP A 73 6.62 -26.63 -13.42
CA TRP A 73 7.56 -25.63 -12.94
C TRP A 73 8.54 -25.14 -14.03
N PRO A 74 9.25 -25.99 -14.79
CA PRO A 74 10.12 -25.51 -15.86
C PRO A 74 9.44 -24.58 -16.86
N ARG A 75 8.19 -24.87 -17.25
CA ARG A 75 7.45 -23.99 -18.17
C ARG A 75 7.00 -22.70 -17.49
N LEU A 76 6.55 -22.76 -16.24
CA LEU A 76 6.17 -21.56 -15.49
C LEU A 76 7.36 -20.66 -15.22
N GLN A 77 8.49 -21.22 -14.78
CA GLN A 77 9.75 -20.49 -14.58
C GLN A 77 10.17 -19.78 -15.86
N ALA A 78 10.23 -20.48 -17.00
CA ALA A 78 10.58 -19.87 -18.28
C ALA A 78 9.63 -18.71 -18.65
N TRP A 79 8.32 -18.87 -18.38
CA TRP A 79 7.36 -17.79 -18.58
C TRP A 79 7.65 -16.60 -17.65
N LEU A 80 7.91 -16.82 -16.36
CA LEU A 80 8.22 -15.76 -15.39
C LEU A 80 9.50 -15.00 -15.77
N GLN A 81 10.55 -15.72 -16.17
CA GLN A 81 11.83 -15.14 -16.60
C GLN A 81 11.65 -14.25 -17.84
N ALA A 82 10.89 -14.72 -18.84
CA ALA A 82 10.61 -13.95 -20.05
C ALA A 82 9.86 -12.63 -19.78
N ARG A 83 9.22 -12.49 -18.61
CA ARG A 83 8.45 -11.30 -18.21
C ARG A 83 9.20 -10.33 -17.31
N SER A 84 10.49 -10.58 -17.06
CA SER A 84 11.37 -9.70 -16.29
C SER A 84 11.97 -8.55 -17.11
N VAL A 85 12.17 -8.74 -18.42
CA VAL A 85 13.10 -7.92 -19.23
C VAL A 85 12.44 -6.76 -20.00
N GLU A 86 11.11 -6.61 -19.95
CA GLU A 86 10.43 -5.53 -20.70
C GLU A 86 10.33 -4.24 -19.87
N GLY A 87 11.32 -3.36 -20.02
CA GLY A 87 11.27 -1.95 -19.60
C GLY A 87 12.09 -1.63 -18.36
N ASP A 88 12.97 -0.64 -18.50
CA ASP A 88 13.86 -0.03 -17.51
C ASP A 88 15.01 -0.93 -17.01
N ALA A 89 16.15 -0.79 -17.68
CA ALA A 89 17.44 -1.02 -17.02
C ALA A 89 17.55 0.04 -15.93
N ASP A 90 17.68 -0.38 -14.67
CA ASP A 90 18.05 0.54 -13.60
C ASP A 90 19.38 1.24 -13.95
N ASP A 91 19.57 2.46 -13.44
CA ASP A 91 20.71 3.36 -13.71
C ASP A 91 22.08 2.73 -13.33
N ASP A 92 22.03 1.55 -12.71
CA ASP A 92 23.14 0.77 -12.17
C ASP A 92 23.72 -0.22 -13.20
N GLY A 93 23.06 -0.42 -14.35
CA GLY A 93 23.57 -1.25 -15.45
C GLY A 93 23.52 -2.77 -15.23
N GLU A 94 22.94 -3.23 -14.12
CA GLU A 94 22.56 -4.64 -13.96
C GLU A 94 21.22 -4.88 -14.65
N SER A 95 21.25 -5.62 -15.76
CA SER A 95 20.02 -6.14 -16.36
C SER A 95 19.35 -7.08 -15.35
N GLY A 96 18.25 -6.62 -14.74
CA GLY A 96 17.46 -7.35 -13.74
C GLY A 96 16.76 -8.58 -14.30
N GLU A 97 17.55 -9.59 -14.68
CA GLU A 97 17.05 -10.91 -15.01
C GLU A 97 16.40 -11.51 -13.75
N VAL A 98 15.18 -12.02 -13.90
CA VAL A 98 14.53 -12.75 -12.81
C VAL A 98 15.20 -14.12 -12.70
N ASP A 99 15.98 -14.29 -11.65
CA ASP A 99 16.77 -15.49 -11.38
C ASP A 99 16.46 -16.14 -10.01
N CYS A 100 15.52 -15.57 -9.26
CA CYS A 100 15.04 -16.06 -7.98
C CYS A 100 13.54 -15.80 -7.76
N ASP A 101 12.97 -16.47 -6.76
CA ASP A 101 11.61 -16.21 -6.26
C ASP A 101 11.42 -14.75 -5.81
N CYS A 102 12.46 -14.13 -5.23
CA CYS A 102 12.45 -12.71 -4.88
C CYS A 102 12.25 -11.79 -6.09
N ALA A 103 12.95 -12.06 -7.18
CA ALA A 103 12.92 -11.24 -8.38
C ALA A 103 11.57 -11.38 -9.08
N VAL A 104 10.96 -12.57 -9.05
CA VAL A 104 9.55 -12.74 -9.49
C VAL A 104 8.64 -11.79 -8.73
N TRP A 105 8.76 -11.80 -7.40
CA TRP A 105 7.93 -10.99 -6.52
C TRP A 105 8.13 -9.50 -6.73
N LEU A 106 9.37 -9.05 -6.93
CA LEU A 106 9.71 -7.63 -7.07
C LEU A 106 9.47 -7.09 -8.50
N SER A 107 9.68 -7.90 -9.53
CA SER A 107 9.72 -7.41 -10.92
C SER A 107 8.52 -7.89 -11.75
N VAL A 108 8.14 -9.17 -11.66
CA VAL A 108 7.06 -9.72 -12.49
C VAL A 108 5.70 -9.34 -11.90
N ARG A 109 5.52 -9.52 -10.59
CA ARG A 109 4.23 -9.34 -9.94
C ARG A 109 3.66 -7.92 -10.07
N PRO A 110 4.42 -6.82 -9.85
CA PRO A 110 3.87 -5.47 -10.03
C PRO A 110 3.44 -5.16 -11.46
N ARG A 111 4.12 -5.75 -12.46
CA ARG A 111 3.85 -5.52 -13.89
C ARG A 111 2.67 -6.35 -14.39
N TRP A 112 2.60 -7.62 -13.99
CA TRP A 112 1.64 -8.58 -14.54
C TRP A 112 0.43 -8.85 -13.64
N GLY A 113 0.49 -8.46 -12.37
CA GLY A 113 -0.55 -8.74 -11.40
C GLY A 113 -1.94 -8.36 -11.91
N GLU A 114 -2.13 -7.12 -12.36
CA GLU A 114 -3.44 -6.64 -12.82
C GLU A 114 -3.95 -7.38 -14.06
N ALA A 115 -3.10 -7.59 -15.06
CA ALA A 115 -3.48 -8.35 -16.26
C ALA A 115 -3.89 -9.79 -15.91
N LEU A 116 -3.15 -10.45 -15.01
CA LEU A 116 -3.50 -11.78 -14.51
C LEU A 116 -4.82 -11.77 -13.72
N ARG A 117 -5.11 -10.73 -12.93
CA ARG A 117 -6.40 -10.58 -12.22
C ARG A 117 -7.56 -10.47 -13.20
N GLN A 118 -7.43 -9.63 -14.21
CA GLN A 118 -8.44 -9.45 -15.25
C GLN A 118 -8.67 -10.76 -16.02
N ALA A 119 -7.60 -11.45 -16.41
CA ALA A 119 -7.66 -12.72 -17.11
C ALA A 119 -8.26 -13.85 -16.23
N ALA A 120 -8.04 -13.82 -14.92
CA ALA A 120 -8.66 -14.73 -13.97
C ALA A 120 -10.15 -14.44 -13.70
N GLY A 121 -10.71 -13.36 -14.28
CA GLY A 121 -12.06 -12.89 -13.97
C GLY A 121 -12.20 -12.41 -12.53
N TRP A 122 -11.10 -11.95 -11.92
CA TRP A 122 -11.13 -11.49 -10.54
C TRP A 122 -11.81 -10.13 -10.47
N LEU A 123 -12.90 -10.06 -9.71
CA LEU A 123 -13.53 -8.80 -9.37
C LEU A 123 -12.58 -7.94 -8.53
N PRO A 124 -12.53 -6.62 -8.77
CA PRO A 124 -11.70 -5.74 -7.98
C PRO A 124 -12.11 -5.83 -6.50
N PRO A 125 -11.14 -5.79 -5.57
CA PRO A 125 -11.42 -5.79 -4.16
C PRO A 125 -12.32 -4.60 -3.82
N ARG A 126 -13.27 -4.81 -2.92
CA ARG A 126 -14.16 -3.74 -2.44
C ARG A 126 -13.51 -3.11 -1.22
N PHE A 127 -13.08 -1.87 -1.37
CA PHE A 127 -12.49 -1.10 -0.29
C PHE A 127 -13.01 0.33 -0.29
N THR A 128 -12.75 1.03 0.80
CA THR A 128 -12.98 2.47 0.96
C THR A 128 -11.71 3.09 1.49
N LEU A 129 -11.20 4.11 0.80
CA LEU A 129 -10.05 4.87 1.30
C LEU A 129 -10.49 5.94 2.28
N PHE A 130 -9.63 6.21 3.25
CA PHE A 130 -9.81 7.24 4.27
C PHE A 130 -11.14 7.12 5.01
N PRO A 131 -11.47 5.92 5.55
CA PRO A 131 -12.67 5.76 6.35
C PRO A 131 -12.62 6.70 7.57
N ALA A 132 -13.79 7.11 8.06
CA ALA A 132 -13.87 7.89 9.27
C ALA A 132 -13.46 7.04 10.50
N LEU A 133 -13.00 7.71 11.55
CA LEU A 133 -12.48 7.03 12.74
C LEU A 133 -13.55 6.17 13.43
N ASP A 134 -14.81 6.60 13.39
CA ASP A 134 -15.97 5.87 13.93
C ASP A 134 -16.48 4.74 13.02
N GLU A 135 -16.05 4.71 11.76
CA GLU A 135 -16.23 3.55 10.88
C GLU A 135 -15.21 2.45 11.19
N VAL A 136 -14.05 2.81 11.76
CA VAL A 136 -12.97 1.86 12.10
C VAL A 136 -13.04 1.40 13.55
N PHE A 137 -13.30 2.29 14.48
CA PHE A 137 -13.19 2.02 15.92
C PHE A 137 -14.53 2.06 16.65
N HIS A 138 -14.65 1.21 17.67
CA HIS A 138 -15.70 1.34 18.67
C HIS A 138 -15.42 2.52 19.60
N ALA A 139 -16.37 3.46 19.68
CA ALA A 139 -16.33 4.62 20.57
C ALA A 139 -14.96 5.35 20.57
N PRO A 140 -14.51 5.88 19.41
CA PRO A 140 -13.20 6.48 19.30
C PRO A 140 -13.06 7.68 20.24
N THR A 141 -11.93 7.75 20.94
CA THR A 141 -11.62 8.90 21.81
C THR A 141 -10.88 9.99 21.04
N PRO A 142 -10.87 11.25 21.51
CA PRO A 142 -10.06 12.31 20.89
C PRO A 142 -8.57 11.95 20.78
N LEU A 143 -8.05 11.19 21.75
CA LEU A 143 -6.66 10.75 21.74
C LEU A 143 -6.40 9.70 20.65
N MET A 144 -7.37 8.82 20.35
CA MET A 144 -7.26 7.89 19.23
C MET A 144 -7.16 8.64 17.90
N ALA A 145 -7.88 9.76 17.73
CA ALA A 145 -7.77 10.59 16.53
C ALA A 145 -6.38 11.21 16.37
N CYS A 146 -5.64 11.40 17.47
CA CYS A 146 -4.27 11.91 17.43
C CYS A 146 -3.24 10.83 17.07
N VAL A 147 -3.56 9.55 17.29
CA VAL A 147 -2.59 8.44 17.17
C VAL A 147 -2.85 7.59 15.93
N PHE A 148 -4.11 7.37 15.59
CA PHE A 148 -4.55 6.49 14.53
C PHE A 148 -5.06 7.27 13.34
N VAL A 149 -4.50 6.94 12.17
CA VAL A 149 -4.85 7.53 10.89
C VAL A 149 -5.42 6.43 10.00
N PRO A 150 -6.75 6.29 9.90
CA PRO A 150 -7.37 5.29 9.04
C PRO A 150 -7.04 5.54 7.57
N LEU A 151 -6.55 4.51 6.89
CA LEU A 151 -6.12 4.61 5.49
C LEU A 151 -7.09 3.92 4.55
N LEU A 152 -7.53 2.72 4.92
CA LEU A 152 -8.30 1.86 4.05
C LEU A 152 -9.21 0.94 4.88
N SER A 153 -10.44 0.75 4.44
CA SER A 153 -11.34 -0.32 4.87
C SER A 153 -11.52 -1.31 3.73
N LEU A 154 -11.39 -2.60 3.97
CA LEU A 154 -11.48 -3.69 3.01
C LEU A 154 -12.60 -4.65 3.41
N ASP A 155 -13.51 -4.91 2.49
CA ASP A 155 -14.43 -6.04 2.59
C ASP A 155 -13.67 -7.33 2.26
N VAL A 156 -13.38 -8.13 3.28
CA VAL A 156 -12.59 -9.37 3.10
C VAL A 156 -13.37 -10.45 2.34
N ALA A 157 -14.69 -10.32 2.20
CA ALA A 157 -15.48 -11.23 1.37
C ALA A 157 -15.19 -11.00 -0.13
N SER A 158 -14.83 -9.77 -0.52
CA SER A 158 -14.40 -9.48 -1.89
C SER A 158 -13.09 -10.17 -2.28
N LEU A 159 -12.33 -10.65 -1.30
CA LEU A 159 -11.14 -11.47 -1.46
C LEU A 159 -11.39 -12.97 -1.28
N GLY A 160 -12.64 -13.39 -1.03
CA GLY A 160 -12.96 -14.79 -0.73
C GLY A 160 -12.50 -15.26 0.65
N LEU A 161 -12.11 -14.34 1.54
CA LEU A 161 -11.56 -14.68 2.87
C LEU A 161 -12.62 -14.73 3.97
N GLY A 162 -13.90 -14.92 3.61
CA GLY A 162 -15.05 -14.92 4.52
C GLY A 162 -15.63 -13.52 4.76
N ALA A 163 -16.65 -13.41 5.61
CA ALA A 163 -17.35 -12.15 5.88
C ALA A 163 -16.56 -11.19 6.79
N GLY A 164 -16.82 -9.89 6.65
CA GLY A 164 -16.36 -8.84 7.55
C GLY A 164 -15.57 -7.73 6.86
N ARG A 165 -15.19 -6.75 7.65
CA ARG A 165 -14.41 -5.59 7.25
C ARG A 165 -13.16 -5.48 8.10
N VAL A 166 -12.03 -5.30 7.42
CA VAL A 166 -10.74 -5.02 8.05
C VAL A 166 -10.24 -3.66 7.61
N HIS A 167 -9.60 -2.96 8.50
CA HIS A 167 -9.03 -1.64 8.29
C HIS A 167 -7.51 -1.69 8.37
N ALA A 168 -6.88 -0.93 7.48
CA ALA A 168 -5.50 -0.51 7.59
C ALA A 168 -5.43 0.85 8.27
N VAL A 169 -4.70 0.92 9.36
CA VAL A 169 -4.53 2.13 10.16
C VAL A 169 -3.05 2.43 10.30
N SER A 170 -2.64 3.61 9.86
CA SER A 170 -1.29 4.13 10.11
C SER A 170 -1.24 4.70 11.54
N THR A 171 -0.14 4.51 12.25
CA THR A 171 -0.03 4.78 13.69
C THR A 171 1.20 5.60 14.05
N LEU A 172 1.13 6.48 15.04
CA LEU A 172 2.36 7.10 15.57
C LEU A 172 3.19 6.06 16.33
N GLU A 173 4.49 5.92 16.01
CA GLU A 173 5.46 5.05 16.70
C GLU A 173 4.95 3.63 16.97
N ALA A 174 4.43 2.98 15.93
CA ALA A 174 3.87 1.63 15.98
C ALA A 174 2.77 1.42 17.04
N GLY A 175 2.12 2.48 17.52
CA GLY A 175 1.13 2.41 18.59
C GLY A 175 1.68 1.79 19.88
N VAL A 176 3.01 1.77 20.05
CA VAL A 176 3.70 1.04 21.13
C VAL A 176 3.51 1.81 22.44
N ALA A 177 2.44 1.50 23.15
CA ALA A 177 2.33 1.79 24.57
C ALA A 177 3.55 1.19 25.26
N GLU A 178 4.57 2.02 25.51
CA GLU A 178 5.85 1.64 26.10
C GLU A 178 5.64 0.55 27.18
N HIS A 179 6.20 -0.63 26.89
CA HIS A 179 6.50 -1.71 27.84
C HIS A 179 5.27 -2.49 28.33
N ASP A 180 4.94 -3.56 27.59
CA ASP A 180 4.55 -4.90 28.05
C ASP A 180 4.08 -5.68 26.81
N TRP A 181 5.00 -6.34 26.11
CA TRP A 181 4.66 -7.18 24.96
C TRP A 181 3.83 -8.37 25.48
N LEU A 182 2.51 -8.31 25.31
CA LEU A 182 1.62 -9.39 25.71
C LEU A 182 1.92 -10.68 24.93
N GLU A 183 2.48 -10.56 23.71
CA GLU A 183 2.68 -11.64 22.74
C GLU A 183 4.01 -11.45 21.99
N PRO A 184 5.17 -11.78 22.60
CA PRO A 184 6.49 -11.59 21.99
C PRO A 184 6.69 -12.34 20.66
N GLU A 185 5.92 -13.39 20.40
CA GLU A 185 5.89 -14.14 19.15
C GLU A 185 5.47 -13.32 17.93
N LEU A 186 4.75 -12.22 18.11
CA LEU A 186 4.37 -11.30 17.03
C LEU A 186 5.53 -10.38 16.60
N GLY A 187 6.64 -10.41 17.34
CA GLY A 187 7.81 -9.56 17.11
C GLY A 187 7.60 -8.10 17.50
N VAL A 188 8.58 -7.27 17.15
CA VAL A 188 8.51 -5.81 17.31
C VAL A 188 7.66 -5.18 16.19
N ASP A 189 7.23 -3.93 16.38
CA ASP A 189 6.54 -3.11 15.37
C ASP A 189 5.17 -3.64 14.90
N HIS A 190 4.30 -3.95 15.85
CA HIS A 190 2.93 -4.36 15.57
C HIS A 190 1.90 -3.63 16.43
N VAL A 191 0.67 -3.56 15.93
CA VAL A 191 -0.50 -3.04 16.62
C VAL A 191 -1.59 -4.10 16.64
N GLN A 192 -2.25 -4.25 17.80
CA GLN A 192 -3.30 -5.23 17.99
C GLN A 192 -4.67 -4.60 18.23
N PHE A 193 -5.71 -5.26 17.71
CA PHE A 193 -7.10 -4.88 17.90
C PHE A 193 -7.95 -6.11 18.22
N ASP A 194 -8.89 -5.97 19.16
CA ASP A 194 -10.06 -6.85 19.18
C ASP A 194 -10.96 -6.44 18.01
N TRP A 195 -11.54 -7.42 17.33
CA TRP A 195 -12.31 -7.26 16.10
C TRP A 195 -13.61 -8.05 16.18
N ASP A 196 -14.72 -7.38 15.94
CA ASP A 196 -16.07 -7.98 15.98
C ASP A 196 -16.59 -8.42 14.61
N GLY A 197 -15.75 -8.35 13.57
CA GLY A 197 -16.14 -8.57 12.19
C GLY A 197 -16.26 -7.28 11.38
N GLU A 198 -16.44 -6.12 12.02
CA GLU A 198 -16.65 -4.84 11.33
C GLU A 198 -15.78 -3.70 11.86
N ARG A 199 -15.47 -3.67 13.16
CA ARG A 199 -14.77 -2.56 13.83
C ARG A 199 -13.79 -3.06 14.88
N TYR A 200 -12.90 -2.15 15.27
CA TYR A 200 -11.77 -2.41 16.15
C TYR A 200 -11.97 -1.83 17.54
N ARG A 201 -11.43 -2.52 18.55
CA ARG A 201 -11.06 -1.95 19.85
C ARG A 201 -9.55 -2.10 20.02
N PHE A 202 -8.86 -0.99 20.25
CA PHE A 202 -7.41 -1.01 20.43
C PHE A 202 -7.02 -1.79 21.68
N ARG A 203 -6.13 -2.77 21.51
CA ARG A 203 -5.57 -3.57 22.60
C ARG A 203 -4.22 -3.00 23.04
N GLY A 204 -4.28 -1.87 23.70
CA GLY A 204 -3.13 -1.25 24.33
C GLY A 204 -3.56 -0.14 25.28
N ASP A 205 -2.59 0.47 25.96
CA ASP A 205 -2.86 1.59 26.84
C ASP A 205 -2.23 2.85 26.27
N LEU A 206 -3.03 3.63 25.54
CA LEU A 206 -2.58 4.91 24.99
C LEU A 206 -1.98 5.80 26.09
N ARG A 207 -2.46 5.75 27.34
CA ARG A 207 -1.94 6.59 28.43
C ARG A 207 -0.47 6.31 28.77
N ARG A 208 0.07 5.15 28.38
CA ARG A 208 1.48 4.77 28.61
C ARG A 208 2.45 5.37 27.60
N LEU A 209 1.96 5.87 26.47
CA LEU A 209 2.78 6.62 25.53
C LEU A 209 3.13 7.97 26.18
N LYS A 210 4.29 8.05 26.85
CA LYS A 210 4.75 9.25 27.59
C LYS A 210 4.80 10.51 26.71
N ARG A 211 4.99 10.32 25.40
CA ARG A 211 5.03 11.36 24.37
C ARG A 211 3.64 11.87 23.94
N LEU A 212 2.54 11.34 24.48
CA LEU A 212 1.19 11.82 24.14
C LEU A 212 0.79 13.13 24.79
N GLN A 213 1.49 13.59 25.82
CA GLN A 213 1.10 14.81 26.53
C GLN A 213 0.92 16.01 25.60
N PRO A 214 1.83 16.29 24.64
CA PRO A 214 1.62 17.38 23.70
C PRO A 214 0.82 17.01 22.43
N LEU A 215 0.46 15.74 22.20
CA LEU A 215 -0.20 15.34 20.95
C LEU A 215 -1.54 16.04 20.68
N PRO A 216 -2.46 16.20 21.66
CA PRO A 216 -3.70 16.94 21.42
C PRO A 216 -3.45 18.38 20.97
N GLU A 217 -2.41 19.02 21.53
CA GLU A 217 -2.03 20.39 21.15
C GLU A 217 -1.45 20.43 19.73
N TRP A 218 -0.52 19.52 19.40
CA TRP A 218 0.06 19.42 18.07
C TRP A 218 -0.97 19.06 17.00
N HIS A 219 -1.92 18.18 17.33
CA HIS A 219 -3.02 17.83 16.44
C HIS A 219 -3.92 19.03 16.17
N ALA A 220 -4.30 19.77 17.23
CA ALA A 220 -5.10 20.99 17.09
C ALA A 220 -4.38 22.06 16.24
N GLU A 221 -3.06 22.21 16.44
CA GLU A 221 -2.24 23.11 15.64
C GLU A 221 -2.17 22.68 14.17
N ALA A 222 -1.93 21.39 13.89
CA ALA A 222 -1.91 20.86 12.53
C ALA A 222 -3.24 21.08 11.84
N GLN A 223 -4.34 20.85 12.56
CA GLN A 223 -5.69 21.05 12.07
C GLN A 223 -5.96 22.53 11.76
N ALA A 224 -5.59 23.45 12.65
CA ALA A 224 -5.73 24.89 12.43
C ALA A 224 -4.91 25.34 11.21
N PHE A 225 -3.68 24.85 11.09
CA PHE A 225 -2.82 25.12 9.96
C PHE A 225 -3.43 24.62 8.65
N TYR A 226 -3.86 23.36 8.60
CA TYR A 226 -4.51 22.77 7.42
C TYR A 226 -5.79 23.53 7.01
N GLN A 227 -6.61 23.94 7.98
CA GLN A 227 -7.83 24.70 7.72
C GLN A 227 -7.53 26.10 7.18
N GLY A 228 -6.51 26.77 7.71
CA GLY A 228 -6.08 28.10 7.26
C GLY A 228 -5.42 28.11 5.88
N HIS A 229 -4.84 26.98 5.46
CA HIS A 229 -4.13 26.82 4.18
C HIS A 229 -4.82 25.81 3.26
N ARG A 230 -6.11 25.54 3.49
CA ARG A 230 -6.84 24.54 2.71
C ARG A 230 -6.90 24.99 1.25
N VAL A 231 -6.32 24.17 0.37
CA VAL A 231 -6.41 24.38 -1.07
C VAL A 231 -7.82 24.01 -1.56
N ASP A 232 -8.41 24.89 -2.36
CA ASP A 232 -9.69 24.59 -3.01
C ASP A 232 -9.51 23.58 -4.15
N ALA A 233 -10.63 23.14 -4.73
CA ALA A 233 -10.61 22.15 -5.80
C ALA A 233 -9.84 22.60 -7.05
N ALA A 234 -9.87 23.90 -7.37
CA ALA A 234 -9.19 24.43 -8.54
C ALA A 234 -7.66 24.49 -8.31
N ALA A 235 -7.24 24.92 -7.12
CA ALA A 235 -5.85 24.86 -6.69
C ALA A 235 -5.33 23.41 -6.68
N LEU A 236 -6.12 22.47 -6.14
CA LEU A 236 -5.75 21.06 -6.09
C LEU A 236 -5.63 20.41 -7.48
N ALA A 237 -6.51 20.79 -8.42
CA ALA A 237 -6.40 20.38 -9.82
C ALA A 237 -5.19 21.01 -10.53
N GLY A 238 -4.85 22.27 -10.22
CA GLY A 238 -3.65 22.94 -10.71
C GLY A 238 -2.35 22.32 -10.18
N MET A 239 -2.36 21.89 -8.91
CA MET A 239 -1.24 21.16 -8.28
C MET A 239 -0.94 19.86 -9.00
N LEU A 240 -1.99 19.12 -9.37
CA LEU A 240 -1.89 17.89 -10.16
C LEU A 240 -1.35 18.10 -11.58
N ALA A 241 -1.47 19.32 -12.10
CA ALA A 241 -0.95 19.73 -13.39
C ALA A 241 0.48 20.30 -13.31
N GLN A 242 1.19 20.13 -12.18
CA GLN A 242 2.56 20.61 -11.94
C GLN A 242 2.75 22.13 -12.12
N GLN A 243 1.72 22.92 -11.82
CA GLN A 243 1.87 24.38 -11.77
C GLN A 243 2.38 24.84 -10.39
N PRO A 244 3.22 25.89 -10.32
CA PRO A 244 3.64 26.46 -9.04
C PRO A 244 2.41 26.97 -8.28
N GLY A 245 2.01 26.22 -7.26
CA GLY A 245 0.88 26.53 -6.38
C GLY A 245 1.30 27.33 -5.14
N PRO A 246 0.35 27.64 -4.25
CA PRO A 246 0.53 28.49 -3.05
C PRO A 246 1.36 27.85 -1.92
N TRP A 247 2.30 26.97 -2.24
CA TRP A 247 3.04 26.12 -1.30
C TRP A 247 4.21 26.82 -0.61
N GLU A 248 4.52 28.08 -0.91
CA GLU A 248 5.68 28.77 -0.32
C GLU A 248 5.60 28.81 1.22
N ALA A 249 4.38 28.95 1.77
CA ALA A 249 4.14 28.87 3.22
C ALA A 249 4.38 27.46 3.80
N LEU A 250 4.06 26.41 3.03
CA LEU A 250 4.26 25.00 3.41
C LEU A 250 5.74 24.59 3.31
N GLN A 251 6.46 25.09 2.31
CA GLN A 251 7.89 24.85 2.13
C GLN A 251 8.73 25.55 3.20
N HIS A 252 8.35 26.75 3.63
CA HIS A 252 9.01 27.42 4.74
C HIS A 252 8.98 26.57 6.02
N TRP A 253 7.90 25.82 6.20
CA TRP A 253 7.73 24.91 7.32
C TRP A 253 8.53 23.61 7.17
N ALA A 254 8.67 23.10 5.93
CA ALA A 254 9.53 21.96 5.61
C ALA A 254 11.04 22.25 5.73
N GLN A 255 11.44 23.53 5.74
CA GLN A 255 12.83 23.97 5.90
C GLN A 255 13.25 24.13 7.37
N GLN A 256 12.34 23.98 8.33
CA GLN A 256 12.69 24.01 9.76
C GLN A 256 13.35 22.69 10.17
N PRO A 257 14.30 22.70 11.14
CA PRO A 257 14.86 21.47 11.68
C PRO A 257 13.74 20.55 12.18
N ALA A 258 13.72 19.31 11.70
CA ALA A 258 12.71 18.34 12.12
C ALA A 258 12.86 18.02 13.61
N ASP A 259 11.89 18.45 14.39
CA ASP A 259 11.60 17.91 15.71
C ASP A 259 10.37 16.99 15.66
N GLU A 260 10.11 16.24 16.74
CA GLU A 260 9.01 15.26 16.78
C GLU A 260 7.64 15.90 16.47
N ARG A 261 7.45 17.16 16.89
CA ARG A 261 6.25 17.96 16.61
C ARG A 261 6.09 18.22 15.12
N LEU A 262 7.14 18.74 14.47
CA LEU A 262 7.10 19.06 13.06
C LEU A 262 6.84 17.80 12.22
N SER A 263 7.55 16.71 12.48
CA SER A 263 7.32 15.43 11.79
C SER A 263 5.89 14.91 11.98
N TYR A 264 5.36 14.99 13.20
CA TYR A 264 3.97 14.61 13.49
C TYR A 264 2.97 15.42 12.67
N MET A 265 3.11 16.75 12.68
CA MET A 265 2.14 17.60 12.00
C MET A 265 2.25 17.52 10.46
N GLN A 266 3.46 17.37 9.92
CA GLN A 266 3.67 17.13 8.47
C GLN A 266 2.94 15.88 7.99
N ARG A 267 3.04 14.79 8.77
CA ARG A 267 2.32 13.54 8.50
C ARG A 267 0.81 13.76 8.39
N LEU A 268 0.20 14.44 9.36
CA LEU A 268 -1.24 14.70 9.38
C LEU A 268 -1.70 15.57 8.21
N VAL A 269 -0.97 16.65 7.94
CA VAL A 269 -1.29 17.58 6.85
C VAL A 269 -1.20 16.86 5.50
N ASN A 270 -0.15 16.06 5.27
CA ASN A 270 -0.03 15.25 4.07
C ASN A 270 -1.19 14.26 3.94
N HIS A 271 -1.56 13.56 5.02
CA HIS A 271 -2.71 12.66 5.01
C HIS A 271 -4.02 13.38 4.62
N TRP A 272 -4.34 14.52 5.22
CA TRP A 272 -5.57 15.25 4.91
C TRP A 272 -5.58 15.82 3.49
N LEU A 273 -4.45 16.28 2.98
CA LEU A 273 -4.31 16.74 1.59
C LEU A 273 -4.51 15.59 0.61
N THR A 274 -3.84 14.45 0.81
CA THR A 274 -4.03 13.26 -0.03
C THR A 274 -5.47 12.78 -0.01
N ARG A 275 -6.12 12.76 1.17
CA ARG A 275 -7.53 12.39 1.31
C ARG A 275 -8.43 13.29 0.48
N ASP A 276 -8.30 14.60 0.61
CA ASP A 276 -9.14 15.56 -0.09
C ASP A 276 -8.87 15.53 -1.61
N ALA A 277 -7.62 15.30 -2.02
CA ALA A 277 -7.25 15.12 -3.43
C ALA A 277 -7.87 13.86 -4.04
N TYR A 278 -7.84 12.75 -3.30
CA TYR A 278 -8.51 11.52 -3.71
C TYR A 278 -10.01 11.72 -3.85
N ARG A 279 -10.66 12.37 -2.87
CA ARG A 279 -12.10 12.67 -2.94
C ARG A 279 -12.47 13.53 -4.14
N LEU A 280 -11.60 14.45 -4.55
CA LEU A 280 -11.83 15.31 -5.69
C LEU A 280 -11.61 14.59 -7.03
N THR A 281 -10.58 13.76 -7.13
CA THR A 281 -10.06 13.28 -8.42
C THR A 281 -10.26 11.78 -8.66
N GLY A 282 -10.62 11.02 -7.62
CA GLY A 282 -10.60 9.56 -7.62
C GLY A 282 -9.19 8.96 -7.71
N ARG A 283 -8.13 9.78 -7.70
CA ARG A 283 -6.74 9.34 -7.84
C ARG A 283 -6.01 9.47 -6.52
N PHE A 284 -5.31 8.42 -6.13
CA PHE A 284 -4.43 8.46 -4.97
C PHE A 284 -3.07 9.02 -5.39
N LEU A 285 -2.64 10.05 -4.66
CA LEU A 285 -1.48 10.86 -5.01
C LEU A 285 -0.53 10.80 -3.83
N GLN A 286 0.56 10.07 -4.05
CA GLN A 286 1.54 9.79 -3.02
C GLN A 286 2.76 10.71 -3.16
N GLY A 287 3.37 11.04 -2.02
CA GLY A 287 4.69 11.66 -1.92
C GLY A 287 4.65 12.98 -1.18
N GLY A 288 5.83 13.49 -0.81
CA GLY A 288 6.02 14.86 -0.31
C GLY A 288 5.65 15.96 -1.32
N ALA A 289 4.85 15.66 -2.35
CA ALA A 289 4.39 16.58 -3.39
C ALA A 289 3.78 17.87 -2.82
N TYR A 290 3.26 17.83 -1.60
CA TYR A 290 2.65 18.98 -0.94
C TYR A 290 3.62 19.82 -0.10
N LEU A 291 4.69 19.23 0.45
CA LEU A 291 5.61 19.91 1.38
C LEU A 291 7.06 20.03 0.87
N GLN A 292 7.52 19.06 0.08
CA GLN A 292 8.89 18.91 -0.42
C GLN A 292 9.02 19.05 -1.95
N GLY A 293 7.90 19.21 -2.67
CA GLY A 293 7.92 19.52 -4.12
C GLY A 293 8.39 18.38 -5.03
N HIS A 294 8.42 17.14 -4.54
CA HIS A 294 8.71 15.96 -5.38
C HIS A 294 7.56 15.65 -6.35
N ALA A 295 7.89 15.11 -7.52
CA ALA A 295 6.94 14.79 -8.57
C ALA A 295 5.81 13.89 -8.05
N SER A 296 4.57 14.35 -8.23
CA SER A 296 3.36 13.59 -7.92
C SER A 296 3.24 12.40 -8.86
N HIS A 297 3.42 11.19 -8.35
CA HIS A 297 3.06 9.96 -9.08
C HIS A 297 1.65 9.54 -8.65
N ALA A 298 0.72 9.53 -9.61
CA ALA A 298 -0.55 8.85 -9.40
C ALA A 298 -0.23 7.37 -9.14
N ARG A 299 -0.60 6.87 -7.97
CA ARG A 299 -0.36 5.48 -7.57
C ARG A 299 -1.69 4.85 -7.25
N GLU A 300 -1.80 3.55 -7.47
CA GLU A 300 -2.93 2.82 -6.92
C GLU A 300 -2.74 2.65 -5.41
N PRO A 301 -3.77 2.86 -4.59
CA PRO A 301 -3.66 2.81 -3.13
C PRO A 301 -3.45 1.39 -2.56
N HIS A 302 -3.25 0.38 -3.40
CA HIS A 302 -3.27 -1.02 -2.98
C HIS A 302 -1.92 -1.69 -3.17
N GLY A 303 -1.21 -1.84 -2.05
CA GLY A 303 -0.32 -2.97 -1.88
C GLY A 303 -1.13 -4.28 -1.78
N HIS A 304 -0.61 -5.31 -2.45
CA HIS A 304 -0.77 -6.74 -2.22
C HIS A 304 -1.91 -7.19 -1.29
N LEU A 305 -3.13 -7.38 -1.82
CA LEU A 305 -4.20 -8.10 -1.12
C LEU A 305 -4.18 -9.58 -1.51
N LEU A 306 -4.10 -10.47 -0.53
CA LEU A 306 -4.08 -11.92 -0.73
C LEU A 306 -5.51 -12.44 -0.91
N ARG A 307 -5.68 -13.40 -1.82
CA ARG A 307 -6.98 -14.04 -2.08
C ARG A 307 -7.06 -15.45 -1.51
N THR A 308 -5.91 -16.07 -1.30
CA THR A 308 -5.85 -17.42 -0.73
C THR A 308 -5.42 -17.32 0.72
N PRO A 309 -6.15 -17.96 1.67
CA PRO A 309 -5.68 -18.07 3.04
C PRO A 309 -4.30 -18.73 3.04
N GLN A 310 -3.26 -17.92 3.26
CA GLN A 310 -1.91 -18.43 3.45
C GLN A 310 -1.66 -18.59 4.95
N ALA A 311 -1.03 -19.71 5.31
CA ALA A 311 -0.37 -19.80 6.60
C ALA A 311 0.67 -18.66 6.65
N CYS A 312 0.61 -17.85 7.70
CA CYS A 312 1.48 -16.69 7.84
C CYS A 312 2.48 -16.88 8.98
N ALA A 313 3.44 -15.96 9.05
CA ALA A 313 4.49 -15.98 10.07
C ALA A 313 3.96 -15.94 11.52
N LEU A 314 2.71 -15.52 11.74
CA LEU A 314 2.10 -15.45 13.08
C LEU A 314 1.63 -16.82 13.62
N GLY A 315 1.73 -17.88 12.82
CA GLY A 315 1.42 -19.24 13.23
C GLY A 315 -0.04 -19.66 13.03
N PRO A 316 -0.43 -20.85 13.55
CA PRO A 316 -1.75 -21.42 13.34
C PRO A 316 -2.88 -20.51 13.86
N GLY A 317 -3.97 -20.41 13.09
CA GLY A 317 -5.14 -19.60 13.46
C GLY A 317 -5.06 -18.12 13.03
N TRP A 318 -3.94 -17.70 12.45
CA TRP A 318 -3.78 -16.42 11.78
C TRP A 318 -3.82 -16.57 10.26
N GLN A 319 -4.39 -15.56 9.61
CA GLN A 319 -4.46 -15.46 8.17
C GLN A 319 -3.98 -14.08 7.74
N LYS A 320 -3.01 -14.01 6.84
CA LYS A 320 -2.62 -12.74 6.21
C LYS A 320 -3.71 -12.33 5.20
N VAL A 321 -4.20 -11.10 5.33
CA VAL A 321 -5.15 -10.49 4.39
C VAL A 321 -4.41 -9.81 3.24
N GLY A 322 -3.25 -9.21 3.53
CA GLY A 322 -2.47 -8.48 2.56
C GLY A 322 -1.54 -7.47 3.22
N SER A 323 -0.86 -6.69 2.40
CA SER A 323 0.11 -5.68 2.78
C SER A 323 -0.16 -4.40 2.00
N LEU A 324 -0.40 -3.29 2.68
CA LEU A 324 -0.50 -1.98 2.05
C LEU A 324 0.87 -1.33 2.01
N VAL A 325 1.27 -0.88 0.84
CA VAL A 325 2.48 -0.06 0.65
C VAL A 325 2.09 1.28 0.07
N GLY A 326 2.96 2.27 0.18
CA GLY A 326 2.75 3.54 -0.50
C GLY A 326 1.91 4.55 0.29
N TYR A 327 1.90 4.47 1.62
CA TYR A 327 1.30 5.48 2.49
C TYR A 327 2.36 6.29 3.25
N HIS A 328 3.57 6.46 2.69
CA HIS A 328 4.62 7.30 3.29
C HIS A 328 4.18 8.78 3.29
N TYR A 329 3.70 9.25 4.43
CA TYR A 329 3.35 10.66 4.64
C TYR A 329 4.52 11.47 5.22
N VAL A 330 5.64 10.81 5.55
CA VAL A 330 6.90 11.38 6.04
C VAL A 330 8.07 10.50 5.57
N GLU A 331 9.29 11.04 5.58
CA GLU A 331 10.54 10.37 5.17
C GLU A 331 10.92 9.15 6.06
N ARG A 332 10.33 9.05 7.28
CA ARG A 332 10.48 7.93 8.22
C ARG A 332 9.10 7.45 8.68
N GLY A 333 8.34 6.87 7.76
CA GLY A 333 6.96 6.43 7.97
C GLY A 333 6.81 4.92 7.89
N GLU A 334 5.57 4.41 7.99
CA GLU A 334 5.32 3.01 7.68
C GLU A 334 5.41 2.79 6.17
N ASP A 335 6.39 1.99 5.76
CA ASP A 335 6.58 1.63 4.36
C ASP A 335 5.62 0.56 3.90
N GLN A 336 5.31 -0.35 4.83
CA GLN A 336 4.39 -1.44 4.63
C GLN A 336 3.54 -1.66 5.87
N ILE A 337 2.23 -1.85 5.68
CA ILE A 337 1.30 -2.27 6.72
C ILE A 337 0.73 -3.63 6.32
N SER A 338 1.21 -4.69 6.95
CA SER A 338 0.72 -6.06 6.74
C SER A 338 -0.42 -6.37 7.71
N LEU A 339 -1.55 -6.79 7.17
CA LEU A 339 -2.78 -7.07 7.90
C LEU A 339 -2.94 -8.58 8.10
N TYR A 340 -3.18 -8.98 9.34
CA TYR A 340 -3.45 -10.35 9.73
C TYR A 340 -4.72 -10.43 10.57
N VAL A 341 -5.53 -11.46 10.35
CA VAL A 341 -6.76 -11.70 11.09
C VAL A 341 -6.73 -13.07 11.76
N SER A 342 -7.28 -13.13 12.97
CA SER A 342 -7.64 -14.38 13.62
C SER A 342 -9.13 -14.35 13.95
N ARG A 343 -9.92 -15.10 13.18
CA ARG A 343 -11.38 -15.17 13.34
C ARG A 343 -11.78 -15.89 14.62
N GLU A 344 -11.06 -16.95 14.97
CA GLU A 344 -11.29 -17.70 16.20
C GLU A 344 -11.07 -16.83 17.44
N GLN A 345 -10.04 -15.99 17.40
CA GLN A 345 -9.71 -15.11 18.52
C GLN A 345 -10.49 -13.78 18.48
N GLY A 346 -11.13 -13.46 17.35
CA GLY A 346 -11.76 -12.15 17.12
C GLY A 346 -10.73 -11.02 17.17
N ARG A 347 -9.61 -11.17 16.44
CA ARG A 347 -8.47 -10.22 16.50
C ARG A 347 -7.95 -9.83 15.13
N VAL A 348 -7.40 -8.62 15.06
CA VAL A 348 -6.58 -8.14 13.96
C VAL A 348 -5.21 -7.71 14.49
N VAL A 349 -4.17 -8.07 13.76
CA VAL A 349 -2.80 -7.58 13.95
C VAL A 349 -2.37 -6.84 12.69
N GLN A 350 -1.74 -5.68 12.88
CA GLN A 350 -1.03 -4.98 11.82
C GLN A 350 0.45 -5.01 12.13
N ARG A 351 1.28 -5.53 11.23
CA ARG A 351 2.74 -5.38 11.29
C ARG A 351 3.17 -4.20 10.45
N LEU A 352 4.09 -3.41 10.97
CA LEU A 352 4.54 -2.18 10.37
C LEU A 352 6.00 -2.35 9.95
N GLY A 353 6.25 -2.32 8.65
CA GLY A 353 7.60 -2.25 8.09
C GLY A 353 8.04 -0.79 8.08
N TRP A 354 9.03 -0.45 8.90
CA TRP A 354 9.64 0.88 8.95
C TRP A 354 10.96 0.89 8.17
N THR A 355 11.30 2.02 7.53
CA THR A 355 12.62 2.28 6.92
C THR A 355 13.33 3.48 7.53
#